data_AF-A0A7S3Q199-F1
#
_entry.id   AF-A0A7S3Q199-F1
#
_cell.length_a   1.000
_cell.length_b   1.000
_cell.length_c   1.000
_cell.angle_alpha   90.00
_cell.angle_beta   90.00
_cell.angle_gamma   90.00
#
_symmetry.space_group_name_H-M   'P 1'
#
loop_
_entity.id
_entity.type
_entity.pdbx_description
1 polymer ?
#
loop_
_entity_poly.entity_id
_entity_poly.type
_entity_poly.pdbx_seq_one_letter_code
_entity_poly.pdbx_strand_id
1 'polypeptide(L)'
;MNGETASATSNDAFQEDDIEKFQQSKMGLVTYFKRKQNATINVPEDPDNERINFLEDQVNQMKRTIDELRKEQAISTEERREQAMSIEELKSFFPDAKSKSDRQTQYLHTYSANTRREDTTDGKSMSSRMIMLVGRTPSVLFKSSEQVMSLDEDTFSLMMISRVGSYSWLLGFTAFSFQMTLGIMIVIEQIGETDGTSIFDVPFKVNAPSFRVTQFLSLILCLSTQSDILTSIRSFCLLRKGTNNWTAIIGEEERRASCGLWIARVGVPNTFKLFQGLVVTFVSFVTIVQNKDTINLLKDFTSLMIISEFDNILFQL
;
A
#
# COMPACT_ATOMS: atom_id res chain seq x y z
N MET A 1 12.27 49.45 22.73
CA MET A 1 11.04 48.92 22.11
C MET A 1 11.21 47.43 22.00
N ASN A 2 10.66 46.70 22.97
CA ASN A 2 10.73 45.24 23.04
C ASN A 2 9.49 44.71 22.33
N GLY A 3 9.68 43.91 21.29
CA GLY A 3 8.61 43.22 20.58
C GLY A 3 8.66 41.74 20.94
N GLU A 4 7.65 41.29 21.69
CA GLU A 4 7.39 39.88 22.00
C GLU A 4 7.15 39.07 20.73
N THR A 5 7.90 37.97 20.57
CA THR A 5 7.60 36.89 19.63
C THR A 5 7.08 35.71 20.43
N ALA A 6 5.78 35.46 20.36
CA ALA A 6 5.14 34.29 20.96
C ALA A 6 4.30 33.53 19.94
N SER A 7 4.37 32.20 20.07
CA SER A 7 3.37 31.20 19.69
C SER A 7 3.33 30.69 18.25
N ALA A 8 4.04 29.58 18.02
CA ALA A 8 3.83 28.65 16.90
C ALA A 8 4.22 27.21 17.29
N THR A 9 3.73 26.71 18.44
CA THR A 9 4.08 25.38 18.98
C THR A 9 2.88 24.53 19.42
N SER A 10 1.66 24.86 19.00
CA SER A 10 0.45 24.20 19.53
C SER A 10 -0.12 23.05 18.68
N ASN A 11 0.29 22.87 17.42
CA ASN A 11 -0.36 21.89 16.54
C ASN A 11 0.39 20.56 16.41
N ASP A 12 1.69 20.51 16.71
CA ASP A 12 2.46 19.26 16.58
C ASP A 12 2.23 18.31 17.78
N ALA A 13 1.93 18.86 18.96
CA ALA A 13 1.71 18.07 20.17
C ALA A 13 0.42 17.24 20.17
N PHE A 14 -0.56 17.58 19.31
CA PHE A 14 -1.83 16.84 19.24
C PHE A 14 -1.72 15.56 18.39
N GLN A 15 -0.75 15.49 17.47
CA GLN A 15 -0.62 14.37 16.55
C GLN A 15 0.28 13.24 17.10
N GLU A 16 1.24 13.56 17.98
CA GLU A 16 2.09 12.57 18.65
C GLU A 16 1.32 11.70 19.66
N ASP A 17 0.37 12.30 20.39
CA ASP A 17 -0.34 11.63 21.49
C ASP A 17 -1.29 10.52 20.99
N ASP A 18 -1.87 10.68 19.80
CA ASP A 18 -2.72 9.67 19.16
C ASP A 18 -1.89 8.52 18.54
N ILE A 19 -0.69 8.81 18.06
CA ILE A 19 0.23 7.80 17.52
C ILE A 19 0.76 6.92 18.67
N GLU A 20 1.10 7.51 19.83
CA GLU A 20 1.56 6.74 20.99
C GLU A 20 0.46 5.81 21.55
N LYS A 21 -0.79 6.28 21.64
CA LYS A 21 -1.92 5.44 22.06
C LYS A 21 -2.16 4.26 21.11
N PHE A 22 -2.04 4.49 19.81
CA PHE A 22 -2.19 3.43 18.81
C PHE A 22 -1.05 2.39 18.89
N GLN A 23 0.18 2.84 19.12
CA GLN A 23 1.34 1.95 19.30
C GLN A 23 1.25 1.13 20.59
N GLN A 24 0.79 1.72 21.70
CA GLN A 24 0.54 0.98 22.95
C GLN A 24 -0.54 -0.10 22.79
N SER A 25 -1.62 0.20 22.06
CA SER A 25 -2.69 -0.78 21.77
C SER A 25 -2.15 -1.97 20.95
N LYS A 26 -1.34 -1.71 19.91
CA LYS A 26 -0.67 -2.77 19.13
C LYS A 26 0.27 -3.62 19.99
N MET A 27 1.05 -3.01 20.87
CA MET A 27 2.00 -3.74 21.72
C MET A 27 1.30 -4.65 22.74
N GLY A 28 0.12 -4.24 23.24
CA GLY A 28 -0.76 -5.08 24.06
C GLY A 28 -1.27 -6.32 23.31
N LEU A 29 -1.69 -6.14 22.06
CA LEU A 29 -2.17 -7.23 21.20
C LEU A 29 -1.07 -8.27 20.90
N VAL A 30 0.15 -7.80 20.58
CA VAL A 30 1.31 -8.67 20.31
C VAL A 30 1.70 -9.46 21.56
N THR A 31 1.70 -8.82 22.73
CA THR A 31 2.01 -9.48 24.01
C THR A 31 0.97 -10.54 24.36
N TYR A 32 -0.31 -10.29 24.05
CA TYR A 32 -1.40 -11.24 24.21
C TYR A 32 -1.21 -12.48 23.32
N PHE A 33 -0.92 -12.30 22.02
CA PHE A 33 -0.66 -13.43 21.12
C PHE A 33 0.57 -14.25 21.52
N LYS A 34 1.63 -13.60 22.00
CA LYS A 34 2.85 -14.27 22.48
C LYS A 34 2.59 -15.13 23.73
N ARG A 35 1.74 -14.68 24.66
CA ARG A 35 1.28 -15.51 25.80
C ARG A 35 0.46 -16.71 25.33
N LYS A 36 -0.40 -16.53 24.33
CA LYS A 36 -1.26 -17.58 23.79
C LYS A 36 -0.46 -18.70 23.09
N GLN A 37 0.59 -18.33 22.37
CA GLN A 37 1.49 -19.29 21.73
C GLN A 37 2.24 -20.17 22.76
N ASN A 38 2.71 -19.56 23.85
CA ASN A 38 3.38 -20.31 24.93
C ASN A 38 2.43 -21.18 25.76
N ALA A 39 1.15 -20.81 25.89
CA ALA A 39 0.15 -21.60 26.61
C ALA A 39 -0.29 -22.86 25.85
N THR A 40 -0.04 -22.95 24.55
CA THR A 40 -0.43 -24.10 23.72
C THR A 40 0.52 -25.31 23.90
N ILE A 41 1.64 -25.14 24.63
CA ILE A 41 2.69 -26.17 24.80
C ILE A 41 2.41 -27.11 25.98
N ASN A 42 1.53 -26.76 26.91
CA ASN A 42 1.20 -27.58 28.08
C ASN A 42 -0.29 -27.94 28.10
N VAL A 43 -0.72 -28.83 27.21
CA VAL A 43 -2.08 -29.39 27.24
C VAL A 43 -2.08 -30.63 28.14
N PRO A 44 -2.87 -30.66 29.24
CA PRO A 44 -3.03 -31.85 30.08
C PRO A 44 -3.73 -33.00 29.33
N GLU A 45 -3.35 -34.24 29.61
CA GLU A 45 -3.82 -35.47 28.94
C GLU A 45 -5.24 -35.96 29.35
N ASP A 46 -6.02 -35.20 30.13
CA ASP A 46 -7.37 -35.62 30.56
C ASP A 46 -8.47 -34.95 29.69
N PRO A 47 -9.24 -35.69 28.85
CA PRO A 47 -9.57 -35.15 27.53
C PRO A 47 -10.84 -34.30 27.41
N ASP A 48 -11.80 -34.36 28.32
CA ASP A 48 -13.15 -33.84 28.00
C ASP A 48 -13.61 -32.63 28.81
N ASN A 49 -13.49 -32.64 30.15
CA ASN A 49 -14.11 -31.58 30.96
C ASN A 49 -13.23 -30.32 31.10
N GLU A 50 -11.91 -30.47 31.23
CA GLU A 50 -10.99 -29.32 31.30
C GLU A 50 -10.86 -28.63 29.93
N ARG A 51 -10.93 -29.40 28.84
CA ARG A 51 -10.88 -28.86 27.48
C ARG A 51 -12.10 -28.03 27.14
N ILE A 52 -13.29 -28.45 27.58
CA ILE A 52 -14.53 -27.66 27.41
C ILE A 52 -14.45 -26.35 28.20
N ASN A 53 -14.05 -26.40 29.47
CA ASN A 53 -13.91 -25.19 30.29
C ASN A 53 -12.87 -24.20 29.73
N PHE A 54 -11.75 -24.71 29.22
CA PHE A 54 -10.72 -23.89 28.57
C PHE A 54 -11.23 -23.23 27.28
N LEU A 55 -11.96 -23.98 26.45
CA LEU A 55 -12.56 -23.43 25.23
C LEU A 55 -13.63 -22.39 25.55
N GLU A 56 -14.45 -22.60 26.58
CA GLU A 56 -15.48 -21.66 27.00
C GLU A 56 -14.88 -20.35 27.53
N ASP A 57 -13.79 -20.43 28.30
CA ASP A 57 -13.07 -19.24 28.76
C ASP A 57 -12.45 -18.47 27.58
N GLN A 58 -11.89 -19.16 26.58
CA GLN A 58 -11.40 -18.51 25.36
C GLN A 58 -12.51 -17.82 24.56
N VAL A 59 -13.68 -18.44 24.43
CA VAL A 59 -14.84 -17.83 23.75
C VAL A 59 -15.31 -16.59 24.51
N ASN A 60 -15.35 -16.64 25.84
CA ASN A 60 -15.75 -15.52 26.67
C ASN A 60 -14.72 -14.37 26.66
N GLN A 61 -13.43 -14.69 26.54
CA GLN A 61 -12.39 -13.69 26.36
C GLN A 61 -12.50 -13.01 24.98
N MET A 62 -12.71 -13.80 23.92
CA MET A 62 -12.87 -13.28 22.56
C MET A 62 -14.10 -12.38 22.42
N LYS A 63 -15.23 -12.74 23.05
CA LYS A 63 -16.42 -11.88 23.10
C LYS A 63 -16.14 -10.51 23.73
N ARG A 64 -15.39 -10.48 24.84
CA ARG A 64 -15.01 -9.22 25.51
C ARG A 64 -14.18 -8.32 24.60
N THR A 65 -13.20 -8.89 23.87
CA THR A 65 -12.39 -8.11 22.92
C THR A 65 -13.21 -7.57 21.75
N ILE A 66 -14.16 -8.34 21.23
CA ILE A 66 -15.06 -7.88 20.16
C ILE A 66 -15.94 -6.71 20.63
N ASP A 67 -16.45 -6.78 21.86
CA ASP A 67 -17.27 -5.71 22.42
C ASP A 67 -16.46 -4.43 22.71
N GLU A 68 -15.19 -4.55 23.13
CA GLU A 68 -14.28 -3.40 23.25
C GLU A 68 -14.02 -2.74 21.90
N LEU A 69 -13.69 -3.51 20.85
CA LEU A 69 -13.48 -2.98 19.50
C LEU A 69 -14.74 -2.29 18.94
N ARG A 70 -15.93 -2.83 19.24
CA ARG A 70 -17.19 -2.19 18.86
C ARG A 70 -17.41 -0.86 19.58
N LYS A 71 -17.01 -0.75 20.84
CA LYS A 71 -17.08 0.52 21.58
C LYS A 71 -16.11 1.55 21.01
N GLU A 72 -14.87 1.16 20.70
CA GLU A 72 -13.90 2.05 20.06
C GLU A 72 -14.38 2.57 18.70
N GLN A 73 -14.97 1.69 17.88
CA GLN A 73 -15.57 2.11 16.60
C GLN A 73 -16.74 3.07 16.78
N ALA A 74 -17.58 2.86 17.79
CA ALA A 74 -18.70 3.77 18.09
C ALA A 74 -18.19 5.15 18.50
N ILE A 75 -17.15 5.23 19.32
CA ILE A 75 -16.52 6.49 19.75
C ILE A 75 -15.91 7.22 18.54
N SER A 76 -15.13 6.51 17.71
CA SER A 76 -14.53 7.11 16.50
C SER A 76 -15.57 7.63 15.50
N THR A 77 -16.74 6.97 15.42
CA THR A 77 -17.84 7.40 14.56
C THR A 77 -18.49 8.68 15.09
N GLU A 78 -18.61 8.82 16.41
CA GLU A 78 -19.19 10.01 17.04
C GLU A 78 -18.25 11.22 16.96
N GLU A 79 -16.94 11.03 17.17
CA GLU A 79 -15.93 12.08 16.94
C GLU A 79 -15.96 12.61 15.50
N ARG A 80 -16.13 11.72 14.51
CA ARG A 80 -16.29 12.13 13.10
C ARG A 80 -17.57 12.95 12.88
N ARG A 81 -18.65 12.67 13.62
CA ARG A 81 -19.89 13.46 13.55
C ARG A 81 -19.73 14.83 14.18
N GLU A 82 -19.05 14.92 15.32
CA GLU A 82 -18.75 16.20 15.96
C GLU A 82 -17.86 17.08 15.08
N GLN A 83 -16.84 16.50 14.44
CA GLN A 83 -16.01 17.21 13.46
C GLN A 83 -16.82 17.66 12.22
N ALA A 84 -17.74 16.84 11.72
CA ALA A 84 -18.60 17.21 10.60
C ALA A 84 -19.57 18.36 10.98
N MET A 85 -20.13 18.35 12.19
CA MET A 85 -20.95 19.46 12.71
C MET A 85 -20.14 20.74 12.87
N SER A 86 -18.92 20.66 13.41
CA SER A 86 -18.04 21.84 13.53
C SER A 86 -17.75 22.46 12.16
N ILE A 87 -17.54 21.64 11.13
CA ILE A 87 -17.37 22.10 9.74
C ILE A 87 -18.63 22.78 9.19
N GLU A 88 -19.83 22.28 9.52
CA GLU A 88 -21.09 22.89 9.10
C GLU A 88 -21.39 24.21 9.84
N GLU A 89 -21.13 24.27 11.14
CA GLU A 89 -21.20 25.52 11.90
C GLU A 89 -20.22 26.55 11.34
N LEU A 90 -18.97 26.17 11.06
CA LEU A 90 -17.99 27.06 10.42
C LEU A 90 -18.48 27.58 9.06
N LYS A 91 -19.16 26.74 8.26
CA LYS A 91 -19.76 27.18 6.99
C LYS A 91 -20.90 28.18 7.19
N SER A 92 -21.66 28.06 8.29
CA SER A 92 -22.74 29.01 8.62
C SER A 92 -22.23 30.38 9.07
N PHE A 93 -21.06 30.44 9.73
CA PHE A 93 -20.43 31.69 10.16
C PHE A 93 -19.79 32.48 9.01
N PHE A 94 -19.44 31.82 7.89
CA PHE A 94 -18.85 32.45 6.70
C PHE A 94 -19.71 32.23 5.44
N PRO A 95 -20.92 32.81 5.36
CA PRO A 95 -21.84 32.61 4.22
C PRO A 95 -21.25 33.11 2.88
N ASP A 96 -20.27 34.01 2.93
CA ASP A 96 -19.66 34.65 1.75
C ASP A 96 -18.49 33.83 1.13
N ALA A 97 -18.05 32.75 1.80
CA ALA A 97 -17.03 31.85 1.26
C ALA A 97 -17.56 31.00 0.08
N LYS A 98 -18.87 30.71 0.06
CA LYS A 98 -19.54 30.00 -1.03
C LYS A 98 -19.60 30.85 -2.31
N SER A 99 -19.87 32.16 -2.17
CA SER A 99 -19.91 33.15 -3.26
C SER A 99 -18.56 33.31 -3.97
N LYS A 100 -17.43 33.23 -3.24
CA LYS A 100 -16.08 33.31 -3.84
C LYS A 100 -15.66 32.03 -4.55
N SER A 101 -16.00 30.85 -4.03
CA SER A 101 -15.74 29.56 -4.70
C SER A 101 -16.49 29.45 -6.04
N ASP A 102 -17.75 29.89 -6.10
CA ASP A 102 -18.55 29.83 -7.31
C ASP A 102 -18.09 30.86 -8.36
N ARG A 103 -17.71 32.07 -7.93
CA ARG A 103 -17.11 33.09 -8.83
C ARG A 103 -15.77 32.67 -9.41
N GLN A 104 -14.91 31.99 -8.64
CA GLN A 104 -13.60 31.55 -9.10
C GLN A 104 -13.70 30.43 -10.14
N THR A 105 -14.78 29.64 -10.12
CA THR A 105 -15.09 28.63 -11.14
C THR A 105 -15.57 29.27 -12.46
N GLN A 106 -16.15 30.48 -12.40
CA GLN A 106 -16.62 31.22 -13.58
C GLN A 106 -15.48 31.90 -14.37
N TYR A 107 -14.42 32.38 -13.69
CA TYR A 107 -13.26 33.00 -14.37
C TYR A 107 -12.39 32.00 -15.15
N LEU A 108 -12.38 30.72 -14.77
CA LEU A 108 -11.63 29.67 -15.49
C LEU A 108 -12.27 29.28 -16.83
N HIS A 109 -13.58 29.47 -16.98
CA HIS A 109 -14.26 29.23 -18.27
C HIS A 109 -14.03 30.36 -19.29
N THR A 110 -13.66 31.57 -18.87
CA THR A 110 -13.39 32.69 -19.80
C THR A 110 -11.97 32.65 -20.38
N TYR A 111 -10.98 32.11 -19.65
CA TYR A 111 -9.60 32.03 -20.13
C TYR A 111 -9.34 30.90 -21.15
N SER A 112 -10.20 29.87 -21.21
CA SER A 112 -10.08 28.79 -22.21
C SER A 112 -10.70 29.13 -23.58
N ALA A 113 -11.37 30.28 -23.72
CA ALA A 113 -12.01 30.70 -24.97
C ALA A 113 -11.12 31.58 -25.88
N ASN A 114 -9.97 32.07 -25.40
CA ASN A 114 -9.16 33.07 -26.12
C ASN A 114 -7.85 32.57 -26.74
N THR A 115 -7.51 31.29 -26.63
CA THR A 115 -6.26 30.73 -27.21
C THR A 115 -6.40 30.18 -28.64
N ARG A 116 -7.34 30.72 -29.43
CA ARG A 116 -7.53 30.29 -30.84
C ARG A 116 -7.63 31.42 -31.85
N ARG A 117 -6.74 32.42 -31.75
CA ARG A 117 -6.45 33.35 -32.86
C ARG A 117 -5.16 34.11 -32.57
N GLU A 118 -4.08 33.70 -33.23
CA GLU A 118 -3.05 34.61 -33.77
C GLU A 118 -2.07 33.75 -34.58
N ASP A 119 -2.32 33.73 -35.89
CA ASP A 119 -1.38 33.31 -36.91
C ASP A 119 -1.19 34.53 -37.82
N THR A 120 0.04 34.71 -38.34
CA THR A 120 0.57 35.82 -39.17
C THR A 120 0.95 37.06 -38.35
N THR A 121 2.19 37.57 -38.35
CA THR A 121 3.07 37.92 -39.49
C THR A 121 4.47 38.26 -38.97
N ASP A 122 5.45 38.16 -39.86
CA ASP A 122 6.87 38.54 -39.73
C ASP A 122 7.20 39.84 -38.97
N GLY A 123 8.38 39.90 -38.35
CA GLY A 123 9.05 41.19 -38.12
C GLY A 123 10.13 41.26 -37.03
N LYS A 124 11.39 41.16 -37.47
CA LYS A 124 12.64 41.73 -36.92
C LYS A 124 12.61 42.59 -35.62
N SER A 125 13.63 42.30 -34.81
CA SER A 125 14.52 43.25 -34.09
C SER A 125 14.23 43.62 -32.63
N MET A 126 15.25 43.31 -31.81
CA MET A 126 15.75 43.96 -30.59
C MET A 126 14.77 44.49 -29.54
N SER A 127 14.96 44.08 -28.29
CA SER A 127 15.64 44.93 -27.29
C SER A 127 15.45 44.39 -25.88
N SER A 128 16.56 44.35 -25.15
CA SER A 128 16.66 44.12 -23.72
C SER A 128 15.62 44.91 -22.91
N ARG A 129 14.84 44.23 -22.08
CA ARG A 129 14.43 44.74 -20.78
C ARG A 129 14.55 43.67 -19.71
N MET A 130 15.69 43.77 -19.04
CA MET A 130 15.92 43.36 -17.66
C MET A 130 14.93 44.10 -16.75
N ILE A 131 14.04 43.36 -16.09
CA ILE A 131 13.38 43.79 -14.84
C ILE A 131 13.65 42.69 -13.83
N MET A 132 14.39 43.06 -12.79
CA MET A 132 14.82 42.20 -11.70
C MET A 132 13.90 42.44 -10.49
N LEU A 133 13.42 41.33 -9.90
CA LEU A 133 13.06 41.11 -8.48
C LEU A 133 11.90 41.91 -7.84
N VAL A 134 10.92 41.18 -7.30
CA VAL A 134 10.75 40.88 -5.85
C VAL A 134 9.33 40.33 -5.61
N GLY A 135 9.24 39.13 -5.03
CA GLY A 135 8.26 38.80 -3.97
C GLY A 135 6.77 38.77 -4.31
N ARG A 136 6.30 37.65 -4.87
CA ARG A 136 5.05 36.98 -4.48
C ARG A 136 4.94 35.69 -5.27
N THR A 137 5.05 34.56 -4.60
CA THR A 137 4.60 33.27 -5.13
C THR A 137 3.07 33.33 -5.22
N PRO A 138 2.43 33.40 -6.41
CA PRO A 138 1.06 32.97 -6.49
C PRO A 138 1.08 31.46 -6.24
N SER A 139 0.55 31.07 -5.10
CA SER A 139 0.09 29.72 -4.85
C SER A 139 -0.68 29.28 -6.09
N VAL A 140 -0.05 28.37 -6.81
CA VAL A 140 -0.55 27.73 -8.01
C VAL A 140 -1.81 27.00 -7.58
N LEU A 141 -2.94 27.67 -7.72
CA LEU A 141 -4.27 27.07 -7.62
C LEU A 141 -4.52 26.27 -8.90
N PHE A 142 -3.72 25.22 -9.11
CA PHE A 142 -4.03 24.18 -10.08
C PHE A 142 -5.15 23.33 -9.50
N LYS A 143 -6.37 23.83 -9.68
CA LYS A 143 -7.60 23.05 -9.59
C LYS A 143 -7.73 22.23 -10.86
N SER A 144 -6.95 21.17 -10.96
CA SER A 144 -7.35 19.95 -11.64
C SER A 144 -7.12 18.86 -10.60
N SER A 145 -8.06 17.93 -10.44
CA SER A 145 -7.81 16.70 -9.72
C SER A 145 -6.78 15.88 -10.51
N GLU A 146 -5.56 16.37 -10.55
CA GLU A 146 -4.39 15.61 -10.90
C GLU A 146 -4.38 14.54 -9.83
N GLN A 147 -4.83 13.34 -10.20
CA GLN A 147 -4.56 12.15 -9.43
C GLN A 147 -3.04 12.07 -9.40
N VAL A 148 -2.44 12.77 -8.44
CA VAL A 148 -1.04 12.60 -8.07
C VAL A 148 -0.95 11.11 -7.86
N MET A 149 -0.30 10.44 -8.79
CA MET A 149 -0.13 9.00 -8.73
C MET A 149 0.70 8.77 -7.47
N SER A 150 0.02 8.42 -6.38
CA SER A 150 0.68 7.96 -5.18
C SER A 150 1.40 6.69 -5.57
N LEU A 151 2.73 6.74 -5.55
CA LEU A 151 3.54 5.52 -5.62
C LEU A 151 3.10 4.62 -4.47
N ASP A 152 3.03 3.32 -4.72
CA ASP A 152 2.75 2.35 -3.66
C ASP A 152 3.82 2.48 -2.57
N GLU A 153 3.46 2.37 -1.30
CA GLU A 153 4.39 2.47 -0.18
C GLU A 153 5.13 1.13 0.04
N ASP A 154 5.94 0.75 -0.94
CA ASP A 154 6.70 -0.50 -0.94
C ASP A 154 8.20 -0.29 -1.22
N THR A 155 8.99 -1.34 -1.01
CA THR A 155 10.45 -1.29 -1.24
C THR A 155 10.81 -1.07 -2.72
N PHE A 156 9.95 -1.42 -3.67
CA PHE A 156 10.17 -1.20 -5.10
C PHE A 156 9.99 0.28 -5.48
N SER A 157 9.02 0.95 -4.89
CA SER A 157 8.84 2.40 -4.97
C SER A 157 10.01 3.14 -4.37
N LEU A 158 10.56 2.65 -3.26
CA LEU A 158 11.81 3.17 -2.71
C LEU A 158 12.98 3.00 -3.70
N MET A 159 13.07 1.85 -4.38
CA MET A 159 14.05 1.62 -5.45
C MET A 159 13.83 2.57 -6.64
N MET A 160 12.59 2.91 -6.98
CA MET A 160 12.27 3.84 -8.08
C MET A 160 12.72 5.29 -7.78
N ILE A 161 12.58 5.73 -6.54
CA ILE A 161 12.93 7.10 -6.11
C ILE A 161 14.44 7.25 -5.83
N SER A 162 15.10 6.18 -5.40
CA SER A 162 16.49 6.22 -4.96
C SER A 162 17.52 6.20 -6.10
N ARG A 163 18.77 6.58 -5.78
CA ARG A 163 19.89 6.44 -6.72
C ARG A 163 20.24 4.97 -6.88
N VAL A 164 20.45 4.51 -8.11
CA VAL A 164 20.88 3.13 -8.40
C VAL A 164 22.17 2.83 -7.61
N GLY A 165 22.16 1.73 -6.86
CA GLY A 165 23.28 1.32 -6.00
C GLY A 165 23.38 2.03 -4.64
N SER A 166 22.44 2.94 -4.31
CA SER A 166 22.32 3.46 -2.95
C SER A 166 21.85 2.38 -1.97
N TYR A 167 22.01 2.62 -0.65
CA TYR A 167 21.55 1.69 0.38
C TYR A 167 20.06 1.36 0.26
N SER A 168 19.22 2.38 0.01
CA SER A 168 17.77 2.20 -0.21
C SER A 168 17.45 1.35 -1.44
N TRP A 169 18.25 1.46 -2.49
CA TRP A 169 18.11 0.64 -3.69
C TRP A 169 18.50 -0.82 -3.41
N LEU A 170 19.62 -1.02 -2.69
CA LEU A 170 20.08 -2.34 -2.28
C LEU A 170 19.12 -3.02 -1.30
N LEU A 171 18.42 -2.25 -0.47
CA LEU A 171 17.40 -2.77 0.44
C LEU A 171 16.27 -3.47 -0.32
N GLY A 172 15.70 -2.82 -1.34
CA GLY A 172 14.66 -3.45 -2.16
C GLY A 172 15.17 -4.67 -2.95
N PHE A 173 16.40 -4.62 -3.46
CA PHE A 173 17.02 -5.80 -4.08
C PHE A 173 17.22 -6.96 -3.08
N THR A 174 17.57 -6.65 -1.84
CA THR A 174 17.75 -7.64 -0.77
C THR A 174 16.40 -8.26 -0.38
N ALA A 175 15.35 -7.43 -0.23
CA ALA A 175 14.00 -7.89 0.03
C ALA A 175 13.51 -8.85 -1.07
N PHE A 176 13.68 -8.46 -2.34
CA PHE A 176 13.38 -9.31 -3.49
C PHE A 176 14.16 -10.64 -3.44
N SER A 177 15.47 -10.59 -3.21
CA SER A 177 16.31 -11.80 -3.18
C SER A 177 15.90 -12.75 -2.04
N PHE A 178 15.52 -12.20 -0.89
CA PHE A 178 15.02 -12.95 0.25
C PHE A 178 13.69 -13.63 -0.06
N GLN A 179 12.70 -12.89 -0.58
CA GLN A 179 11.40 -13.44 -0.97
C GLN A 179 11.53 -14.50 -2.07
N MET A 180 12.41 -14.27 -3.06
CA MET A 180 12.70 -15.26 -4.10
C MET A 180 13.33 -16.54 -3.55
N THR A 181 14.24 -16.42 -2.58
CA THR A 181 14.85 -17.58 -1.92
C THR A 181 13.80 -18.38 -1.16
N LEU A 182 12.89 -17.72 -0.42
CA LEU A 182 11.78 -18.38 0.26
C LEU A 182 10.84 -19.09 -0.72
N GLY A 183 10.44 -18.42 -1.80
CA GLY A 183 9.59 -19.02 -2.83
C GLY A 183 10.23 -20.26 -3.47
N ILE A 184 11.53 -20.20 -3.79
CA ILE A 184 12.28 -21.34 -4.32
C ILE A 184 12.38 -22.47 -3.30
N MET A 185 12.64 -22.17 -2.03
CA MET A 185 12.68 -23.18 -0.96
C MET A 185 11.35 -23.93 -0.85
N ILE A 186 10.22 -23.21 -0.86
CA ILE A 186 8.89 -23.81 -0.83
C ILE A 186 8.70 -24.72 -2.05
N VAL A 187 9.05 -24.26 -3.25
CA VAL A 187 8.92 -25.09 -4.47
C VAL A 187 9.78 -26.35 -4.41
N ILE A 188 11.01 -26.28 -3.86
CA ILE A 188 11.86 -27.46 -3.69
C ILE A 188 11.25 -28.44 -2.69
N GLU A 189 10.70 -27.95 -1.59
CA GLU A 189 10.01 -28.78 -0.60
C GLU A 189 8.79 -29.48 -1.21
N GLN A 190 7.98 -28.73 -1.96
CA GLN A 190 6.82 -29.26 -2.70
C GLN A 190 7.20 -30.31 -3.76
N ILE A 191 8.36 -30.19 -4.41
CA ILE A 191 8.88 -31.22 -5.33
C ILE A 191 9.37 -32.45 -4.55
N GLY A 192 9.98 -32.25 -3.39
CA GLY A 192 10.53 -33.32 -2.55
C GLY A 192 9.48 -34.25 -1.95
N GLU A 193 8.27 -33.76 -1.66
CA GLU A 193 7.16 -34.55 -1.11
C GLU A 193 6.46 -35.46 -2.14
N THR A 194 6.94 -35.47 -3.38
CA THR A 194 6.24 -36.10 -4.50
C THR A 194 6.63 -37.58 -4.64
N ASP A 195 5.65 -38.50 -4.62
CA ASP A 195 5.82 -39.97 -4.67
C ASP A 195 6.37 -40.53 -6.01
N GLY A 196 6.97 -39.69 -6.85
CA GLY A 196 7.67 -40.09 -8.08
C GLY A 196 6.81 -40.43 -9.30
N THR A 197 5.47 -40.30 -9.23
CA THR A 197 4.57 -40.62 -10.35
C THR A 197 4.33 -39.45 -11.31
N SER A 198 4.43 -38.21 -10.83
CA SER A 198 4.41 -36.96 -11.61
C SER A 198 5.18 -35.88 -10.85
N ILE A 199 5.67 -34.82 -11.50
CA ILE A 199 6.51 -33.78 -10.83
C ILE A 199 5.77 -33.03 -9.72
N PHE A 200 4.44 -33.01 -9.74
CA PHE A 200 3.61 -32.24 -8.81
C PHE A 200 2.51 -33.07 -8.14
N ASP A 201 2.59 -34.41 -8.15
CA ASP A 201 1.58 -35.38 -7.62
C ASP A 201 0.14 -34.86 -7.61
N VAL A 202 -0.33 -34.34 -8.76
CA VAL A 202 -1.65 -33.70 -8.82
C VAL A 202 -2.72 -34.76 -8.56
N PRO A 203 -3.54 -34.66 -7.50
CA PRO A 203 -4.51 -35.69 -7.17
C PRO A 203 -5.64 -35.69 -8.22
N PHE A 204 -5.50 -36.52 -9.25
CA PHE A 204 -6.49 -36.64 -10.35
C PHE A 204 -7.85 -37.18 -9.89
N LYS A 205 -7.94 -37.78 -8.69
CA LYS A 205 -9.18 -38.31 -8.11
C LYS A 205 -9.45 -37.72 -6.73
N VAL A 206 -9.95 -36.48 -6.73
CA VAL A 206 -10.60 -35.93 -5.54
C VAL A 206 -12.04 -36.45 -5.47
N ASN A 207 -12.32 -37.32 -4.50
CA ASN A 207 -13.64 -37.94 -4.32
C ASN A 207 -14.68 -36.99 -3.70
N ALA A 208 -14.24 -35.98 -2.95
CA ALA A 208 -15.13 -35.01 -2.29
C ALA A 208 -15.35 -33.76 -3.18
N PRO A 209 -16.59 -33.46 -3.59
CA PRO A 209 -16.88 -32.27 -4.40
C PRO A 209 -16.63 -30.96 -3.65
N SER A 210 -16.75 -30.95 -2.31
CA SER A 210 -16.45 -29.79 -1.46
C SER A 210 -15.00 -29.32 -1.62
N PHE A 211 -14.06 -30.26 -1.71
CA PHE A 211 -12.64 -29.95 -1.82
C PHE A 211 -12.31 -29.21 -3.13
N ARG A 212 -12.94 -29.61 -4.25
CA ARG A 212 -12.75 -28.95 -5.56
C ARG A 212 -13.22 -27.51 -5.55
N VAL A 213 -14.37 -27.24 -4.90
CA VAL A 213 -14.89 -25.89 -4.75
C VAL A 213 -13.95 -25.06 -3.91
N THR A 214 -13.40 -25.60 -2.82
CA THR A 214 -12.43 -24.91 -1.99
C THR A 214 -11.14 -24.60 -2.76
N GLN A 215 -10.55 -25.56 -3.47
CA GLN A 215 -9.35 -25.32 -4.28
C GLN A 215 -9.59 -24.23 -5.34
N PHE A 216 -10.74 -24.25 -6.00
CA PHE A 216 -11.10 -23.24 -7.00
C PHE A 216 -11.26 -21.84 -6.37
N LEU A 217 -11.96 -21.74 -5.24
CA LEU A 217 -12.11 -20.47 -4.52
C LEU A 217 -10.78 -19.95 -3.99
N SER A 218 -9.92 -20.83 -3.46
CA SER A 218 -8.57 -20.47 -3.03
C SER A 218 -7.71 -19.95 -4.18
N LEU A 219 -7.84 -20.51 -5.38
CA LEU A 219 -7.13 -20.02 -6.58
C LEU A 219 -7.62 -18.63 -6.99
N ILE A 220 -8.93 -18.39 -6.98
CA ILE A 220 -9.49 -17.05 -7.25
C ILE A 220 -9.01 -16.05 -6.20
N LEU A 221 -9.05 -16.43 -4.92
CA LEU A 221 -8.62 -15.59 -3.81
C LEU A 221 -7.13 -15.28 -3.95
N CYS A 222 -6.30 -16.28 -4.24
CA CYS A 222 -4.88 -16.11 -4.53
C CYS A 222 -4.63 -15.09 -5.64
N LEU A 223 -5.31 -15.22 -6.78
CA LEU A 223 -5.16 -14.27 -7.89
C LEU A 223 -5.66 -12.86 -7.53
N SER A 224 -6.72 -12.76 -6.73
CA SER A 224 -7.32 -11.49 -6.32
C SER A 224 -6.45 -10.74 -5.32
N THR A 225 -5.74 -11.45 -4.46
CA THR A 225 -4.89 -10.86 -3.42
C THR A 225 -3.54 -10.39 -3.96
N GLN A 226 -3.14 -10.83 -5.16
CA GLN A 226 -1.89 -10.41 -5.79
C GLN A 226 -1.96 -9.03 -6.43
N SER A 227 -2.02 -8.01 -5.57
CA SER A 227 -1.91 -6.59 -5.93
C SER A 227 -0.64 -6.28 -6.72
N ASP A 228 0.47 -6.99 -6.46
CA ASP A 228 1.76 -6.77 -7.12
C ASP A 228 1.73 -6.95 -8.63
N ILE A 229 1.01 -7.96 -9.11
CA ILE A 229 0.88 -8.22 -10.56
C ILE A 229 0.07 -7.10 -11.20
N LEU A 230 -1.05 -6.71 -10.58
CA LEU A 230 -1.94 -5.67 -11.10
C LEU A 230 -1.25 -4.30 -11.12
N THR A 231 -0.56 -3.94 -10.04
CA THR A 231 0.20 -2.69 -9.94
C THR A 231 1.35 -2.67 -10.94
N SER A 232 2.09 -3.77 -11.10
CA SER A 232 3.16 -3.87 -12.10
C SER A 232 2.63 -3.75 -13.53
N ILE A 233 1.54 -4.45 -13.88
CA ILE A 233 0.90 -4.34 -15.19
C ILE A 233 0.42 -2.91 -15.43
N ARG A 234 -0.18 -2.27 -14.42
CA ARG A 234 -0.62 -0.87 -14.50
C ARG A 234 0.57 0.05 -14.76
N SER A 235 1.68 -0.12 -14.03
CA SER A 235 2.92 0.62 -14.25
C SER A 235 3.48 0.41 -15.66
N PHE A 236 3.50 -0.82 -16.17
CA PHE A 236 3.89 -1.13 -17.56
C PHE A 236 2.94 -0.49 -18.59
N CYS A 237 1.63 -0.46 -18.34
CA CYS A 237 0.68 0.21 -19.21
C CYS A 237 0.87 1.73 -19.22
N LEU A 238 1.21 2.31 -18.06
CA LEU A 238 1.52 3.73 -17.92
C LEU A 238 2.84 4.09 -18.62
N LEU A 239 3.85 3.22 -18.51
CA LEU A 239 5.12 3.35 -19.25
C LEU A 239 4.90 3.42 -20.76
N ARG A 240 3.94 2.65 -21.29
CA ARG A 240 3.58 2.66 -22.71
C ARG A 240 2.87 3.94 -23.17
N LYS A 241 2.12 4.61 -22.28
CA LYS A 241 1.28 5.78 -22.66
C LYS A 241 2.04 7.10 -22.84
N GLY A 242 3.32 7.17 -22.49
CA GLY A 242 4.18 8.32 -22.81
C GLY A 242 5.12 8.70 -21.67
N THR A 243 6.33 9.10 -22.04
CA THR A 243 7.45 9.43 -21.14
C THR A 243 7.21 10.67 -20.26
N ASN A 244 6.30 11.55 -20.66
CA ASN A 244 6.18 12.91 -20.12
C ASN A 244 5.66 12.95 -18.67
N ASN A 245 4.96 11.91 -18.21
CA ASN A 245 4.46 11.85 -16.83
C ASN A 245 5.50 11.29 -15.86
N TRP A 246 6.44 10.47 -16.34
CA TRP A 246 7.46 9.85 -15.49
C TRP A 246 8.60 10.79 -15.15
N THR A 247 8.93 11.73 -16.04
CA THR A 247 9.94 12.77 -15.79
C THR A 247 9.56 13.65 -14.60
N ALA A 248 8.26 13.91 -14.41
CA ALA A 248 7.75 14.65 -13.25
C ALA A 248 7.92 13.87 -11.93
N ILE A 249 7.71 12.54 -11.95
CA ILE A 249 7.82 11.68 -10.76
C ILE A 249 9.27 11.47 -10.35
N ILE A 250 10.18 11.30 -11.32
CA ILE A 250 11.60 10.99 -11.06
C ILE A 250 12.39 12.26 -10.69
N GLY A 251 11.81 13.45 -10.87
CA GLY A 251 12.45 14.73 -10.51
C GLY A 251 13.69 15.04 -11.35
N GLU A 252 13.84 14.41 -12.52
CA GLU A 252 14.99 14.63 -13.38
C GLU A 252 14.70 15.79 -14.34
N GLU A 253 15.31 16.95 -14.06
CA GLU A 253 15.38 18.06 -15.01
C GLU A 253 15.94 17.56 -16.35
N GLU A 254 15.19 17.83 -17.42
CA GLU A 254 15.22 17.31 -18.81
C GLU A 254 16.56 17.12 -19.53
N ARG A 255 17.73 17.40 -18.94
CA ARG A 255 18.93 17.70 -19.72
C ARG A 255 19.78 16.53 -20.20
N ARG A 256 19.51 15.27 -19.84
CA ARG A 256 20.04 14.01 -20.45
C ARG A 256 19.75 12.81 -19.55
N ALA A 257 18.47 12.48 -19.34
CA ALA A 257 18.14 11.18 -18.75
C ALA A 257 18.62 10.09 -19.72
N SER A 258 19.77 9.48 -19.44
CA SER A 258 20.27 8.37 -20.25
C SER A 258 19.24 7.24 -20.21
N CYS A 259 18.91 6.67 -21.37
CA CYS A 259 17.94 5.57 -21.47
C CYS A 259 18.23 4.45 -20.45
N GLY A 260 19.52 4.17 -20.18
CA GLY A 260 19.94 3.19 -19.19
C GLY A 260 19.53 3.53 -17.75
N LEU A 261 19.61 4.79 -17.33
CA LEU A 261 19.20 5.21 -15.98
C LEU A 261 17.68 5.07 -15.79
N TRP A 262 16.91 5.39 -16.83
CA TRP A 262 15.46 5.22 -16.80
C TRP A 262 15.06 3.74 -16.71
N ILE A 263 15.70 2.87 -17.50
CA ILE A 263 15.47 1.42 -17.41
C ILE A 263 15.86 0.90 -16.02
N ALA A 264 16.99 1.33 -15.48
CA ALA A 264 17.46 0.88 -14.17
C ALA A 264 16.59 1.37 -13.00
N ARG A 265 16.01 2.58 -13.09
CA ARG A 265 15.15 3.13 -12.03
C ARG A 265 13.70 2.68 -12.13
N VAL A 266 13.14 2.61 -13.33
CA VAL A 266 11.71 2.32 -13.49
C VAL A 266 11.47 0.92 -14.03
N GLY A 267 12.23 0.51 -15.04
CA GLY A 267 12.09 -0.81 -15.65
C GLY A 267 12.41 -1.94 -14.67
N VAL A 268 13.59 -1.87 -14.03
CA VAL A 268 14.07 -2.95 -13.16
C VAL A 268 13.16 -3.20 -11.95
N PRO A 269 12.75 -2.20 -11.14
CA PRO A 269 11.87 -2.46 -10.01
C PRO A 269 10.50 -3.01 -10.43
N ASN A 270 9.90 -2.51 -11.53
CA ASN A 270 8.63 -3.04 -12.03
C ASN A 270 8.78 -4.47 -12.57
N THR A 271 9.91 -4.82 -13.19
CA THR A 271 10.19 -6.20 -13.60
C THR A 271 10.36 -7.12 -12.38
N PHE A 272 11.05 -6.67 -11.33
CA PHE A 272 11.20 -7.45 -10.10
C PHE A 272 9.86 -7.65 -9.39
N LYS A 273 9.06 -6.60 -9.23
CA LYS A 273 7.72 -6.68 -8.63
C LYS A 273 6.80 -7.63 -9.42
N LEU A 274 6.82 -7.56 -10.76
CA LEU A 274 6.07 -8.48 -11.61
C LEU A 274 6.54 -9.92 -11.44
N PHE A 275 7.86 -10.15 -11.45
CA PHE A 275 8.44 -11.48 -11.35
C PHE A 275 8.18 -12.10 -9.97
N GLN A 276 8.32 -11.33 -8.90
CA GLN A 276 7.92 -11.72 -7.54
C GLN A 276 6.47 -12.14 -7.49
N GLY A 277 5.55 -11.30 -8.01
CA GLY A 277 4.14 -11.61 -8.06
C GLY A 277 3.88 -12.95 -8.76
N LEU A 278 4.46 -13.16 -9.95
CA LEU A 278 4.32 -14.39 -10.72
C LEU A 278 4.85 -15.62 -9.99
N VAL A 279 5.99 -15.51 -9.31
CA VAL A 279 6.59 -16.61 -8.54
C VAL A 279 5.69 -16.96 -7.37
N VAL A 280 5.21 -15.97 -6.62
CA VAL A 280 4.25 -16.20 -5.52
C VAL A 280 2.97 -16.85 -6.05
N THR A 281 2.48 -16.46 -7.24
CA THR A 281 1.27 -17.08 -7.83
C THR A 281 1.53 -18.53 -8.15
N PHE A 282 2.69 -18.80 -8.75
CA PHE A 282 3.07 -20.14 -9.16
C PHE A 282 3.25 -21.05 -7.95
N VAL A 283 3.95 -20.60 -6.91
CA VAL A 283 4.10 -21.34 -5.65
C VAL A 283 2.73 -21.61 -5.04
N SER A 284 1.88 -20.59 -4.94
CA SER A 284 0.54 -20.72 -4.37
C SER A 284 -0.32 -21.70 -5.16
N PHE A 285 -0.24 -21.66 -6.50
CA PHE A 285 -0.92 -22.61 -7.37
C PHE A 285 -0.46 -24.05 -7.10
N VAL A 286 0.85 -24.29 -7.05
CA VAL A 286 1.43 -25.60 -6.77
C VAL A 286 0.96 -26.10 -5.39
N THR A 287 1.09 -25.28 -4.35
CA THR A 287 0.65 -25.60 -2.98
C THR A 287 -0.85 -25.89 -2.88
N ILE A 288 -1.71 -25.14 -3.59
CA ILE A 288 -3.17 -25.37 -3.60
C ILE A 288 -3.51 -26.71 -4.26
N VAL A 289 -2.81 -27.05 -5.34
CA VAL A 289 -3.09 -28.24 -6.14
C VAL A 289 -2.60 -29.51 -5.43
N GLN A 290 -1.45 -29.46 -4.77
CA GLN A 290 -0.84 -30.61 -4.08
C GLN A 290 -1.49 -30.94 -2.74
N ASN A 291 -2.01 -29.93 -2.04
CA ASN A 291 -2.64 -30.15 -0.75
C ASN A 291 -3.82 -31.13 -0.86
N LYS A 292 -3.93 -32.06 0.09
CA LYS A 292 -5.02 -33.05 0.20
C LYS A 292 -6.04 -32.63 1.26
N ASP A 293 -5.64 -31.74 2.17
CA ASP A 293 -6.44 -31.27 3.31
C ASP A 293 -6.69 -29.76 3.24
N THR A 294 -7.94 -29.35 3.43
CA THR A 294 -8.33 -27.92 3.39
C THR A 294 -7.66 -27.09 4.47
N ILE A 295 -7.44 -27.66 5.67
CA ILE A 295 -6.83 -26.94 6.79
C ILE A 295 -5.35 -26.66 6.53
N ASN A 296 -4.62 -27.66 6.02
CA ASN A 296 -3.22 -27.50 5.65
C ASN A 296 -3.09 -26.51 4.49
N LEU A 297 -3.99 -26.59 3.49
CA LEU A 297 -4.05 -25.61 2.41
C LEU A 297 -4.22 -24.18 2.92
N LEU A 298 -5.14 -23.93 3.86
CA LEU A 298 -5.35 -22.60 4.40
C LEU A 298 -4.15 -22.11 5.23
N LYS A 299 -3.49 -23.02 5.96
CA LYS A 299 -2.27 -22.73 6.71
C LYS A 299 -1.15 -22.30 5.78
N ASP A 300 -0.85 -23.10 4.75
CA ASP A 300 0.21 -22.81 3.79
C ASP A 300 -0.09 -21.54 3.00
N PHE A 301 -1.36 -21.35 2.63
CA PHE A 301 -1.82 -20.11 1.99
C PHE A 301 -1.60 -18.88 2.88
N THR A 302 -1.92 -18.97 4.18
CA THR A 302 -1.69 -17.88 5.14
C THR A 302 -0.20 -17.59 5.30
N SER A 303 0.63 -18.63 5.34
CA SER A 303 2.09 -18.47 5.38
C SER A 303 2.62 -17.76 4.14
N LEU A 304 2.13 -18.12 2.94
CA LEU A 304 2.48 -17.45 1.69
C LEU A 304 2.06 -15.97 1.68
N MET A 305 0.87 -15.67 2.20
CA MET A 305 0.37 -14.30 2.36
C MET A 305 1.24 -13.44 3.29
N ILE A 306 1.75 -14.03 4.37
CA ILE A 306 2.67 -13.32 5.27
C ILE A 306 4.01 -13.06 4.57
N ILE A 307 4.51 -14.03 3.79
CA ILE A 307 5.76 -13.88 3.02
C ILE A 307 5.62 -12.79 1.95
N SER A 308 4.45 -12.69 1.30
CA SER A 308 4.21 -11.66 0.28
C SER A 308 4.13 -10.24 0.84
N GLU A 309 3.73 -10.06 2.10
CA GLU A 309 3.67 -8.74 2.75
C GLU A 309 5.00 -8.32 3.43
N PHE A 310 6.02 -9.18 3.38
CA PHE A 310 7.27 -8.97 4.09
C PHE A 310 8.06 -7.75 3.59
N ASP A 311 8.00 -7.46 2.29
CA ASP A 311 8.59 -6.26 1.69
C ASP A 311 7.92 -4.98 2.20
N ASN A 312 6.60 -4.95 2.34
CA ASN A 312 5.86 -3.83 2.93
C ASN A 312 6.27 -3.59 4.39
N ILE A 313 6.49 -4.67 5.16
CA ILE A 313 7.00 -4.58 6.53
C ILE A 313 8.43 -4.02 6.55
N LEU A 314 9.29 -4.47 5.63
CA LEU A 314 10.66 -3.96 5.52
C LEU A 314 10.71 -2.49 5.11
N PHE A 315 9.76 -2.01 4.32
CA PHE A 315 9.68 -0.59 3.95
C PHE A 315 9.36 0.32 5.16
N GLN A 316 8.61 -0.19 6.14
CA GLN A 316 8.24 0.57 7.34
C GLN A 316 9.36 0.68 8.40
N LEU A 317 10.46 -0.07 8.23
CA LEU A 317 11.54 -0.21 9.20
C LEU A 317 12.73 0.71 8.87
#